data_AF-A0A946G9G7-F1
#
_entry.id   AF-A0A946G9G7-F1
#
_cell.length_a   1.000
_cell.length_b   1.000
_cell.length_c   1.000
_cell.angle_alpha   90.00
_cell.angle_beta   90.00
_cell.angle_gamma   90.00
#
_symmetry.space_group_name_H-M   'P 1'
#
loop_
_entity.id
_entity.type
_entity.pdbx_description
1 polymer ?
#
loop_
_entity_poly.entity_id
_entity_poly.type
_entity_poly.pdbx_seq_one_letter_code
_entity_poly.pdbx_strand_id
1 'polypeptide(L)'
;LPVELEGRIAPEKINNASGDRLRIFRSIITCCAADLQIVGVSLEFAEETNRPQVEDWVKASGTLTFETVDDDVLPLLQIREVIPAEEPYSEFRRRQ
;
A
#
# COMPACT_ATOMS: atom_id res chain seq x y z
N LEU A 1 12.75 6.49 8.17
CA LEU A 1 12.89 7.61 7.21
C LEU A 1 11.49 8.15 6.90
N PRO A 2 11.23 9.47 6.93
CA PRO A 2 9.93 10.01 6.56
C PRO A 2 9.70 9.78 5.06
N VAL A 3 8.60 9.12 4.70
CA VAL A 3 8.23 8.85 3.30
C VAL A 3 6.73 9.09 3.09
N GLU A 4 6.37 9.33 1.83
CA GLU A 4 4.99 9.33 1.35
C GLU A 4 4.87 8.31 0.21
N LEU A 5 3.83 7.48 0.26
CA LEU A 5 3.48 6.52 -0.76
C LEU A 5 2.06 6.80 -1.22
N GLU A 6 1.82 6.75 -2.52
CA GLU A 6 0.46 6.82 -3.08
C GLU A 6 0.16 5.51 -3.78
N GLY A 7 -1.02 4.95 -3.57
CA GLY A 7 -1.40 3.66 -4.13
C GLY A 7 -2.77 3.20 -3.70
N ARG A 8 -3.09 1.97 -4.08
CA ARG A 8 -4.36 1.33 -3.75
C ARG A 8 -4.21 0.43 -2.54
N ILE A 9 -5.26 0.29 -1.74
CA ILE A 9 -5.27 -0.53 -0.53
C ILE A 9 -5.71 -1.97 -0.83
N ALA A 10 -4.98 -2.93 -0.29
CA ALA A 10 -5.30 -4.35 -0.25
C ALA A 10 -5.23 -4.89 1.20
N PRO A 11 -5.86 -6.05 1.48
CA PRO A 11 -5.66 -6.74 2.75
C PRO A 11 -4.19 -7.16 2.93
N GLU A 12 -3.65 -7.02 4.13
CA GLU A 12 -2.33 -7.55 4.48
C GLU A 12 -2.46 -8.95 5.11
N LYS A 13 -1.66 -9.90 4.62
CA LYS A 13 -1.66 -11.29 5.07
C LYS A 13 -0.35 -11.69 5.75
N ILE A 14 0.73 -10.94 5.50
CA ILE A 14 2.07 -11.22 6.01
C ILE A 14 2.24 -10.48 7.35
N ASN A 15 2.64 -11.22 8.38
CA ASN A 15 2.93 -10.70 9.72
C ASN A 15 1.86 -9.74 10.27
N ASN A 16 0.57 -10.10 10.13
CA ASN A 16 -0.59 -9.25 10.48
C ASN A 16 -1.55 -9.93 11.49
N ALA A 17 -1.01 -10.59 12.51
CA ALA A 17 -1.83 -11.32 13.49
C ALA A 17 -2.74 -10.41 14.33
N SER A 18 -2.31 -9.17 14.56
CA SER A 18 -3.05 -8.09 15.24
C SER A 18 -4.19 -7.50 14.40
N GLY A 19 -4.20 -7.74 13.08
CA GLY A 19 -5.18 -7.13 12.17
C GLY A 19 -5.03 -5.61 12.06
N ASP A 20 -3.86 -5.07 12.39
CA ASP A 20 -3.55 -3.65 12.37
C ASP A 20 -2.81 -3.20 11.12
N ARG A 21 -2.62 -4.12 10.16
CA ARG A 21 -1.93 -3.84 8.90
C ARG A 21 -2.82 -3.92 7.68
N LEU A 22 -2.53 -3.05 6.72
CA LEU A 22 -3.04 -3.09 5.34
C LEU A 22 -1.86 -3.00 4.38
N ARG A 23 -2.06 -3.30 3.10
CA ARG A 23 -1.02 -3.16 2.08
C ARG A 23 -1.34 -2.02 1.14
N ILE A 24 -0.42 -1.07 0.96
CA ILE A 24 -0.47 -0.14 -0.16
C ILE A 24 0.28 -0.75 -1.33
N PHE A 25 -0.28 -0.68 -2.54
CA PHE A 25 0.39 -1.20 -3.72
C PHE A 25 0.16 -0.36 -4.97
N ARG A 26 1.05 -0.58 -5.94
CA ARG A 26 0.95 -0.11 -7.32
C ARG A 26 1.18 -1.27 -8.27
N SER A 27 0.43 -1.26 -9.36
CA SER A 27 0.72 -2.07 -10.54
C SER A 27 1.65 -1.28 -11.46
N ILE A 28 2.78 -1.87 -11.82
CA ILE A 28 3.78 -1.28 -12.71
C ILE A 28 3.82 -2.15 -13.96
N ILE A 29 3.66 -1.52 -15.13
CA ILE A 29 3.79 -2.15 -16.45
C ILE A 29 4.89 -1.36 -17.16
N THR A 30 5.87 -2.06 -17.73
CA THR A 30 6.96 -1.40 -18.47
C THR A 30 6.73 -1.46 -19.97
N CYS A 31 6.23 -2.58 -20.50
CA CYS A 31 5.99 -2.76 -21.93
C CYS A 31 4.62 -3.37 -22.27
N CYS A 32 4.07 -4.29 -21.48
CA CYS A 32 2.83 -4.98 -21.81
C CYS A 32 2.17 -5.64 -20.59
N ALA A 33 0.91 -6.05 -20.69
CA ALA A 33 0.22 -6.70 -19.57
C ALA A 33 0.97 -7.95 -19.01
N ALA A 34 1.80 -8.61 -19.82
CA ALA A 34 2.60 -9.75 -19.38
C ALA A 34 3.75 -9.38 -18.44
N ASP A 35 4.18 -8.12 -18.40
CA ASP A 35 5.22 -7.64 -17.49
C ASP A 35 4.67 -6.88 -16.27
N LEU A 36 3.36 -6.98 -16.02
CA LEU A 36 2.73 -6.39 -14.86
C LEU A 36 3.36 -6.92 -13.57
N GLN A 37 3.93 -6.01 -12.77
CA GLN A 37 4.43 -6.28 -11.44
C GLN A 37 3.59 -5.53 -10.40
N ILE A 38 3.25 -6.20 -9.32
CA ILE A 38 2.65 -5.57 -8.15
C ILE A 38 3.77 -5.28 -7.16
N VAL A 39 3.97 -4.00 -6.86
CA VAL A 39 4.91 -3.54 -5.84
C VAL A 39 4.11 -2.95 -4.70
N GLY A 40 4.35 -3.41 -3.48
CA GLY A 40 3.60 -2.96 -2.31
C GLY A 40 4.41 -2.96 -1.03
N VAL A 41 3.90 -2.22 -0.05
CA VAL A 41 4.50 -1.99 1.25
C VAL A 41 3.42 -2.21 2.32
N SER A 42 3.79 -2.88 3.42
CA SER A 42 2.91 -3.05 4.57
C SER A 42 2.73 -1.71 5.27
N LEU A 43 1.50 -1.35 5.61
CA LEU A 43 1.13 -0.20 6.41
C LEU A 43 0.72 -0.68 7.79
N GLU A 44 1.28 -0.12 8.86
CA GLU A 44 0.90 -0.42 10.25
C GLU A 44 0.24 0.79 10.89
N PHE A 45 -0.95 0.57 11.48
CA PHE A 45 -1.80 1.63 12.03
C PHE A 45 -1.93 1.52 13.54
N ALA A 46 -1.65 2.61 14.26
CA ALA A 46 -1.99 2.70 15.68
C ALA A 46 -3.52 2.60 15.90
N GLU A 47 -3.95 2.14 17.07
CA GLU A 47 -5.36 1.81 17.38
C GLU A 47 -6.35 2.95 17.07
N GLU A 48 -5.99 4.21 17.32
CA GLU A 48 -6.86 5.37 17.11
C GLU A 48 -6.77 5.98 15.70
N THR A 49 -6.02 5.36 14.78
CA THR A 49 -5.81 5.92 13.44
C THR A 49 -6.97 5.55 12.53
N ASN A 50 -7.57 6.54 11.87
CA ASN A 50 -8.60 6.28 10.85
C ASN A 50 -7.99 5.46 9.70
N ARG A 51 -8.60 4.30 9.39
CA ARG A 51 -8.07 3.36 8.41
C ARG A 51 -8.85 3.44 7.09
N PRO A 52 -8.15 3.44 5.94
CA PRO A 52 -8.82 3.36 4.65
C PRO A 52 -9.48 1.98 4.45
N GLN A 53 -10.43 1.91 3.53
CA GLN A 53 -11.06 0.66 3.14
C GLN A 53 -10.23 -0.05 2.07
N VAL A 54 -10.44 -1.36 1.93
CA VAL A 54 -9.88 -2.13 0.81
C VAL A 54 -10.39 -1.55 -0.50
N GLU A 55 -9.53 -1.51 -1.52
CA GLU A 55 -9.74 -0.89 -2.83
C GLU A 55 -9.64 0.66 -2.88
N ASP A 56 -9.55 1.36 -1.74
CA ASP A 56 -9.38 2.82 -1.70
C ASP A 56 -8.04 3.25 -2.32
N TRP A 57 -8.05 4.41 -2.97
CA TRP A 57 -6.85 5.13 -3.38
C TRP A 57 -6.47 6.13 -2.30
N VAL A 58 -5.21 6.08 -1.86
CA VAL A 58 -4.73 6.94 -0.76
C VAL A 58 -3.32 7.45 -1.01
N LYS A 59 -3.00 8.55 -0.33
CA LYS A 59 -1.63 8.94 0.02
C LYS A 59 -1.40 8.62 1.49
N ALA A 60 -0.42 7.78 1.76
CA ALA A 60 -0.01 7.36 3.11
C ALA A 60 1.38 7.91 3.40
N SER A 61 1.52 8.64 4.51
CA SER A 61 2.82 9.15 4.97
C SER A 61 3.15 8.64 6.36
N GLY A 62 4.44 8.44 6.62
CA GLY A 62 4.88 7.79 7.84
C GLY A 62 6.38 7.59 7.92
N THR A 63 6.79 6.75 8.85
CA THR A 63 8.19 6.34 9.01
C THR A 63 8.39 4.97 8.40
N LEU A 64 9.20 4.90 7.34
CA LEU A 64 9.64 3.63 6.77
C LEU A 64 10.65 2.96 7.71
N THR A 65 10.35 1.72 8.07
CA THR A 65 11.18 0.77 8.80
C THR A 65 11.28 -0.53 7.98
N PHE A 66 12.05 -1.48 8.49
CA PHE A 66 12.20 -2.80 7.87
C PHE A 66 12.11 -3.87 8.95
N GLU A 67 11.48 -4.98 8.62
CA GLU A 67 11.34 -6.14 9.49
C GLU A 67 11.82 -7.40 8.76
N THR A 68 12.34 -8.36 9.52
CA THR A 68 12.69 -9.67 8.99
C THR A 68 11.49 -10.62 9.18
N VAL A 69 11.00 -11.19 8.08
CA VAL A 69 9.91 -12.18 8.07
C VAL A 69 10.38 -13.34 7.20
N ASP A 70 10.44 -14.55 7.76
CA ASP A 70 10.87 -15.77 7.04
C ASP A 70 12.20 -15.59 6.27
N ASP A 71 13.21 -14.98 6.93
CA ASP A 71 14.53 -14.61 6.38
C ASP A 71 14.54 -13.50 5.30
N ASP A 72 13.38 -12.98 4.91
CA ASP A 72 13.25 -11.83 4.01
C ASP A 72 13.19 -10.50 4.77
N VAL A 73 13.83 -9.45 4.23
CA VAL A 73 13.75 -8.09 4.76
C VAL A 73 12.63 -7.34 4.04
N LEU A 74 11.53 -7.09 4.73
CA LEU A 74 10.34 -6.46 4.17
C LEU A 74 10.17 -5.01 4.67
N PRO A 75 9.74 -4.08 3.80
CA PRO A 75 9.45 -2.71 4.20
C PRO A 75 8.13 -2.63 4.98
N LEU A 76 8.15 -1.86 6.06
CA LEU A 76 6.98 -1.55 6.88
C LEU A 76 6.87 -0.03 7.03
N LEU A 77 5.72 0.53 6.68
CA LEU A 77 5.43 1.94 6.88
C LEU A 77 4.58 2.12 8.13
N GLN A 78 5.17 2.66 9.18
CA GLN A 78 4.44 3.07 10.38
C GLN A 78 3.67 4.36 10.07
N ILE A 79 2.35 4.26 10.04
CA ILE A 79 1.47 5.33 9.55
C ILE A 79 1.46 6.51 10.52
N ARG A 80 1.67 7.70 9.95
CA ARG A 80 1.40 8.98 10.61
C ARG A 80 0.08 9.57 10.11
N GLU A 81 -0.17 9.48 8.81
CA GLU A 81 -1.31 10.13 8.17
C GLU A 81 -1.68 9.38 6.88
N VAL A 82 -2.98 9.22 6.65
CA VAL A 82 -3.52 8.67 5.40
C VAL A 82 -4.66 9.58 4.94
N ILE A 83 -4.57 10.04 3.70
CA ILE A 83 -5.59 10.87 3.07
C ILE A 83 -6.09 10.22 1.77
N PRO A 84 -7.36 10.43 1.40
CA PRO A 84 -7.87 9.98 0.11
C PRO A 84 -7.06 10.54 -1.05
N ALA A 85 -6.86 9.74 -2.08
CA ALA A 85 -6.25 10.13 -3.35
C ALA A 85 -7.21 9.82 -4.50
N GLU A 86 -7.03 10.53 -5.60
CA GLU A 86 -7.75 10.20 -6.81
C GLU A 86 -7.15 8.96 -7.46
N GLU A 87 -8.03 8.13 -8.02
CA GLU A 87 -7.60 7.01 -8.83
C GLU A 87 -6.86 7.51 -10.09
N PRO A 88 -5.72 6.91 -10.46
CA PRO A 88 -5.00 7.28 -11.67
C PRO A 88 -5.87 7.12 -12.92
N TYR A 89 -5.77 8.11 -13.79
CA TYR A 89 -6.46 8.12 -15.07
C TYR A 89 -6.21 6.84 -15.89
N SER A 90 -7.27 6.26 -16.46
CA SER A 90 -7.19 5.09 -17.34
C SER A 90 -8.15 5.21 -18.53
N GLU A 91 -7.58 5.28 -19.75
CA GLU A 91 -8.34 5.22 -21.00
C GLU A 91 -9.18 3.94 -21.14
N PHE A 92 -8.71 2.83 -20.57
CA PHE A 92 -9.36 1.52 -20.66
C PHE A 92 -10.66 1.43 -19.85
N ARG A 93 -10.82 2.25 -18.81
CA ARG A 93 -12.04 2.29 -18.00
C ARG A 93 -13.13 3.21 -18.56
N ARG A 94 -12.80 4.19 -19.40
CA ARG A 94 -13.80 5.04 -20.07
C ARG A 94 -14.67 4.30 -21.10
N ARG A 95 -14.22 3.13 -21.56
CA ARG A 95 -14.87 2.37 -22.65
C ARG A 95 -15.72 1.19 -22.16
N GLN A 96 -15.90 1.04 -20.84
CA GLN A 96 -16.73 -0.01 -20.24
C GLN A 96 -18.08 0.55 -19.82
#